data_AF-A0A1A9AIM4-F1
#
_entry.id   AF-A0A1A9AIM4-F1
#
_cell.length_a   1.000
_cell.length_b   1.000
_cell.length_c   1.000
_cell.angle_alpha   90.00
_cell.angle_beta   90.00
_cell.angle_gamma   90.00
#
_symmetry.space_group_name_H-M   'P 1'
#
loop_
_entity.id
_entity.type
_entity.pdbx_description
1 polymer ?
#
loop_
_entity_poly.entity_id
_entity_poly.type
_entity_poly.pdbx_seq_one_letter_code
_entity_poly.pdbx_strand_id
1 'polypeptide(L)'
;MVGKPPDKQTIFEKFEKTDFSNDEDTLSFLNDLNEKYNDLYNYGCLLEKAHKYAQTLHSTGNNNYICGYFNDWVNKKNQEHTSNGKNCQYAELWEQYIEQLWIQLLQKSDTPNWCTRTKFAYACSKSPPYVTGILVSLFLLATFGTLFFMLNNVIYK
;
A
#
# COMPACT_ATOMS: atom_id res chain seq x y z
N MET A 1 -37.12 -12.44 2.65
CA MET A 1 -36.42 -12.34 3.95
C MET A 1 -34.94 -12.27 3.65
N VAL A 2 -34.26 -11.19 4.04
CA VAL A 2 -32.79 -11.12 3.90
C VAL A 2 -32.22 -12.02 5.00
N GLY A 3 -31.59 -13.12 4.59
CA GLY A 3 -30.90 -14.02 5.53
C GLY A 3 -29.81 -13.26 6.27
N LYS A 4 -29.51 -13.68 7.50
CA LYS A 4 -28.37 -13.13 8.27
C LYS A 4 -27.10 -13.23 7.40
N PRO A 5 -26.29 -12.15 7.30
CA PRO A 5 -25.02 -12.22 6.57
C PRO A 5 -24.16 -13.39 7.04
N PRO A 6 -23.44 -14.07 6.14
CA PRO A 6 -22.45 -15.07 6.52
C PRO A 6 -21.41 -14.51 7.48
N ASP A 7 -20.80 -15.42 8.23
CA ASP A 7 -19.65 -15.07 9.05
C ASP A 7 -18.52 -14.49 8.18
N LYS A 8 -17.95 -13.38 8.66
CA LYS A 8 -16.96 -12.59 7.93
C LYS A 8 -15.68 -13.38 7.66
N GLN A 9 -15.23 -14.19 8.62
CA GLN A 9 -14.01 -14.98 8.48
C GLN A 9 -14.18 -16.07 7.40
N THR A 10 -15.38 -16.64 7.29
CA THR A 10 -15.69 -17.59 6.21
C THR A 10 -15.56 -16.93 4.83
N ILE A 11 -16.02 -15.67 4.69
CA ILE A 11 -15.86 -14.92 3.44
C ILE A 11 -14.40 -14.58 3.17
N PHE A 12 -13.62 -14.22 4.20
CA PHE A 12 -12.19 -13.95 4.04
C PHE A 12 -11.45 -15.18 3.52
N GLU A 13 -11.75 -16.37 4.04
CA GLU A 13 -11.16 -17.61 3.53
C GLU A 13 -11.51 -17.88 2.06
N LYS A 14 -12.68 -17.43 1.58
CA LYS A 14 -13.03 -17.51 0.16
C LYS A 14 -12.20 -16.55 -0.68
N PHE A 15 -11.91 -15.34 -0.20
CA PHE A 15 -10.98 -14.42 -0.86
C PHE A 15 -9.57 -15.02 -1.00
N GLU A 16 -9.09 -15.76 0.02
CA GLU A 16 -7.76 -16.41 -0.04
C GLU A 16 -7.68 -17.59 -1.02
N LYS A 17 -8.79 -18.31 -1.24
CA LYS A 17 -8.80 -19.65 -1.86
C LYS A 17 -9.56 -19.73 -3.19
N THR A 18 -10.15 -18.64 -3.64
CA THR A 18 -10.94 -18.66 -4.87
C THR A 18 -10.08 -19.04 -6.08
N ASP A 19 -10.70 -19.71 -7.05
CA ASP A 19 -10.12 -20.27 -8.26
C ASP A 19 -10.15 -19.33 -9.47
N PHE A 20 -10.61 -18.09 -9.30
CA PHE A 20 -10.49 -17.08 -10.35
C PHE A 20 -9.04 -16.94 -10.82
N SER A 21 -8.88 -16.70 -12.12
CA SER A 21 -7.60 -16.36 -12.73
C SER A 21 -7.35 -14.85 -12.70
N ASN A 22 -6.09 -14.48 -12.74
CA ASN A 22 -5.68 -13.11 -13.01
C ASN A 22 -5.78 -12.80 -14.50
N ASP A 23 -6.19 -11.59 -14.84
CA ASP A 23 -6.20 -11.12 -16.23
C ASP A 23 -4.80 -10.64 -16.63
N GLU A 24 -4.49 -10.70 -17.93
CA GLU A 24 -3.20 -10.30 -18.48
C GLU A 24 -2.83 -8.85 -18.11
N ASP A 25 -3.81 -7.94 -18.14
CA ASP A 25 -3.60 -6.54 -17.76
C ASP A 25 -3.12 -6.39 -16.31
N THR A 26 -3.67 -7.18 -15.38
CA THR A 26 -3.25 -7.18 -13.97
C THR A 26 -1.84 -7.72 -13.84
N LEU A 27 -1.54 -8.83 -14.52
CA LEU A 27 -0.20 -9.41 -14.52
C LEU A 27 0.83 -8.44 -15.09
N SER A 28 0.49 -7.74 -16.19
CA SER A 28 1.32 -6.71 -16.81
C SER A 28 1.55 -5.53 -15.88
N PHE A 29 0.49 -5.02 -15.22
CA PHE A 29 0.59 -3.93 -14.25
C PHE A 29 1.49 -4.28 -13.05
N LEU A 30 1.45 -5.54 -12.59
CA LEU A 30 2.23 -6.00 -11.45
C LEU A 30 3.65 -6.45 -11.83
N ASN A 31 3.98 -6.54 -13.12
CA ASN A 31 5.23 -7.15 -13.59
C ASN A 31 6.49 -6.50 -12.98
N ASP A 32 6.46 -5.18 -12.73
CA ASP A 32 7.58 -4.46 -12.11
C ASP A 32 7.86 -4.87 -10.65
N LEU A 33 6.89 -5.50 -9.98
CA LEU A 33 7.06 -6.06 -8.64
C LEU A 33 7.67 -7.44 -8.64
N ASN A 34 7.65 -8.12 -9.80
CA ASN A 34 8.15 -9.48 -9.93
C ASN A 34 9.64 -9.51 -9.53
N GLU A 35 10.06 -10.58 -8.87
CA GLU A 35 11.41 -10.80 -8.31
C GLU A 35 11.82 -9.88 -7.14
N LYS A 36 11.46 -8.59 -7.14
CA LYS A 36 11.91 -7.62 -6.11
C LYS A 36 10.97 -7.52 -4.91
N TYR A 37 9.66 -7.58 -5.15
CA TYR A 37 8.62 -7.45 -4.13
C TYR A 37 7.55 -8.53 -4.33
N ASN A 38 8.00 -9.79 -4.35
CA ASN A 38 7.16 -10.95 -4.65
C ASN A 38 5.91 -11.03 -3.76
N ASP A 39 6.02 -10.63 -2.49
CA ASP A 39 4.92 -10.61 -1.53
C ASP A 39 3.81 -9.65 -1.99
N LEU A 40 4.20 -8.46 -2.47
CA LEU A 40 3.27 -7.45 -2.97
C LEU A 40 2.68 -7.84 -4.32
N TYR A 41 3.49 -8.45 -5.20
CA TYR A 41 3.01 -9.08 -6.43
C TYR A 41 1.91 -10.11 -6.12
N ASN A 42 2.16 -10.99 -5.16
CA ASN A 42 1.19 -12.00 -4.74
C ASN A 42 -0.08 -11.38 -4.14
N TYR A 43 0.04 -10.29 -3.37
CA TYR A 43 -1.12 -9.54 -2.89
C TYR A 43 -1.94 -8.92 -4.02
N GLY A 44 -1.28 -8.36 -5.05
CA GLY A 44 -1.97 -7.81 -6.22
C GLY A 44 -2.73 -8.90 -6.98
N CYS A 45 -2.08 -10.04 -7.22
CA CYS A 45 -2.74 -11.20 -7.84
C CYS A 45 -3.94 -11.67 -7.00
N LEU A 46 -3.78 -11.77 -5.68
CA LEU A 46 -4.86 -12.19 -4.79
C LEU A 46 -6.02 -11.18 -4.76
N LEU A 47 -5.71 -9.88 -4.82
CA LEU A 47 -6.71 -8.81 -4.83
C LEU A 47 -7.68 -8.96 -6.01
N GLU A 48 -7.16 -9.18 -7.21
CA GLU A 48 -8.03 -9.32 -8.40
C GLU A 48 -8.93 -10.55 -8.29
N LYS A 49 -8.38 -11.69 -7.85
CA LYS A 49 -9.18 -12.92 -7.68
C LYS A 49 -10.29 -12.71 -6.67
N ALA A 50 -9.96 -12.11 -5.52
CA ALA A 50 -10.93 -11.76 -4.48
C ALA A 50 -11.96 -10.73 -4.99
N HIS A 51 -11.55 -9.75 -5.79
CA HIS A 51 -12.44 -8.78 -6.42
C HIS A 51 -13.46 -9.47 -7.32
N LYS A 52 -13.03 -10.37 -8.20
CA LYS A 52 -13.93 -11.15 -9.10
C LYS A 52 -14.94 -11.97 -8.31
N TYR A 53 -14.51 -12.62 -7.23
CA TYR A 53 -15.42 -13.32 -6.31
C TYR A 53 -16.42 -12.39 -5.64
N ALA A 54 -15.94 -11.27 -5.08
CA ALA A 54 -16.78 -10.31 -4.37
C ALA A 54 -17.80 -9.63 -5.30
N GLN A 55 -17.40 -9.27 -6.52
CA GLN A 55 -18.27 -8.71 -7.55
C GLN A 55 -19.33 -9.71 -7.98
N THR A 56 -18.96 -10.98 -8.18
CA THR A 56 -19.93 -12.05 -8.52
C THR A 56 -21.00 -12.18 -7.44
N LEU A 57 -20.60 -12.20 -6.16
CA LEU A 57 -21.54 -12.23 -5.03
C LEU A 57 -22.40 -10.97 -4.94
N HIS A 58 -21.81 -9.80 -5.18
CA HIS A 58 -22.55 -8.53 -5.15
C HIS A 58 -23.64 -8.49 -6.22
N SER A 59 -23.32 -8.93 -7.44
CA SER A 59 -24.26 -8.97 -8.57
C SER A 59 -25.33 -10.05 -8.41
N THR A 60 -25.08 -11.09 -7.61
CA THR A 60 -26.01 -12.21 -7.40
C THR A 60 -26.75 -12.09 -6.06
N GLY A 61 -27.81 -11.29 -6.04
CA GLY A 61 -28.76 -11.21 -4.92
C GLY A 61 -28.51 -10.06 -3.95
N ASN A 62 -29.04 -10.18 -2.72
CA ASN A 62 -29.02 -9.11 -1.72
C ASN A 62 -27.80 -9.21 -0.79
N ASN A 63 -26.59 -9.26 -1.37
CA ASN A 63 -25.33 -9.44 -0.65
C ASN A 63 -24.62 -8.10 -0.38
N ASN A 64 -25.36 -7.08 0.06
CA ASN A 64 -24.84 -5.74 0.32
C ASN A 64 -23.67 -5.69 1.33
N TYR A 65 -23.53 -6.71 2.18
CA TYR A 65 -22.42 -6.86 3.12
C TYR A 65 -21.06 -7.08 2.45
N ILE A 66 -21.02 -7.58 1.21
CA ILE A 66 -19.79 -8.11 0.60
C ILE A 66 -18.76 -7.01 0.35
N CYS A 67 -19.18 -5.79 -0.02
CA CYS A 67 -18.25 -4.68 -0.21
C CYS A 67 -17.56 -4.27 1.10
N GLY A 68 -18.31 -4.26 2.22
CA GLY A 68 -17.74 -3.98 3.54
C GLY A 68 -16.71 -5.03 3.92
N TYR A 69 -17.04 -6.32 3.73
CA TYR A 69 -16.11 -7.41 4.01
C TYR A 69 -14.87 -7.35 3.12
N PHE A 70 -15.03 -7.04 1.84
CA PHE A 70 -13.91 -6.93 0.92
C PHE A 70 -12.95 -5.78 1.31
N ASN A 71 -13.49 -4.61 1.66
CA ASN A 71 -12.68 -3.50 2.18
C ASN A 71 -11.91 -3.88 3.44
N ASP A 72 -12.58 -4.52 4.40
CA ASP A 72 -11.95 -4.93 5.65
C ASP A 72 -10.85 -5.97 5.43
N TRP A 73 -11.05 -6.88 4.48
CA TRP A 73 -10.05 -7.86 4.09
C TRP A 73 -8.81 -7.17 3.48
N VAL A 74 -8.99 -6.24 2.53
CA VAL A 74 -7.89 -5.47 1.95
C VAL A 74 -7.17 -4.63 3.00
N ASN A 75 -7.90 -4.02 3.93
CA ASN A 75 -7.31 -3.28 5.04
C ASN A 75 -6.46 -4.17 5.96
N LYS A 76 -6.93 -5.39 6.24
CA LYS A 76 -6.17 -6.38 7.02
C LYS A 76 -4.87 -6.77 6.30
N LYS A 77 -4.92 -7.02 4.99
CA LYS A 77 -3.73 -7.32 4.18
C LYS A 77 -2.74 -6.15 4.16
N ASN A 78 -3.23 -4.92 4.07
CA ASN A 78 -2.40 -3.73 4.18
C ASN A 78 -1.69 -3.69 5.55
N GLN A 79 -2.41 -3.88 6.65
CA GLN A 79 -1.83 -3.89 7.99
C GLN A 79 -0.76 -4.96 8.16
N GLU A 80 -1.01 -6.17 7.66
CA GLU A 80 -0.05 -7.28 7.67
C GLU A 80 1.21 -6.93 6.87
N HIS A 81 1.06 -6.38 5.66
CA HIS A 81 2.17 -6.03 4.78
C HIS A 81 3.01 -4.85 5.30
N THR A 82 2.36 -3.82 5.86
CA THR A 82 3.01 -2.54 6.23
C THR A 82 3.45 -2.48 7.68
N SER A 83 3.31 -3.57 8.45
CA SER A 83 3.50 -3.57 9.90
C SER A 83 2.62 -2.53 10.60
N ASN A 84 1.33 -2.53 10.26
CA ASN A 84 0.34 -1.55 10.70
C ASN A 84 0.75 -0.10 10.38
N GLY A 85 1.23 0.13 9.15
CA GLY A 85 1.68 1.44 8.66
C GLY A 85 3.04 1.90 9.17
N LYS A 86 3.75 1.10 9.98
CA LYS A 86 5.06 1.50 10.53
C LYS A 86 6.18 1.40 9.49
N ASN A 87 6.05 0.53 8.49
CA ASN A 87 7.01 0.43 7.40
C ASN A 87 6.57 1.30 6.22
N CYS A 88 7.16 2.50 6.13
CA CYS A 88 6.76 3.48 5.12
C CYS A 88 7.10 3.10 3.69
N GLN A 89 8.20 2.38 3.46
CA GLN A 89 8.51 1.88 2.14
C GLN A 89 7.41 0.93 1.64
N TYR A 90 6.97 -0.01 2.47
CA TYR A 90 5.89 -0.92 2.11
C TYR A 90 4.53 -0.23 2.04
N ALA A 91 4.28 0.79 2.88
CA ALA A 91 3.05 1.59 2.78
C ALA A 91 2.97 2.35 1.45
N GLU A 92 4.08 2.94 0.98
CA GLU A 92 4.14 3.61 -0.31
C GLU A 92 3.96 2.65 -1.48
N LEU A 93 4.60 1.48 -1.42
CA LEU A 93 4.43 0.45 -2.45
C LEU A 93 2.98 -0.07 -2.48
N TRP A 94 2.34 -0.23 -1.32
CA TRP A 94 0.92 -0.61 -1.25
C TRP A 94 0.02 0.42 -1.94
N GLU A 95 0.23 1.71 -1.68
CA GLU A 95 -0.51 2.81 -2.31
C GLU A 95 -0.28 2.86 -3.83
N GLN A 96 0.96 2.65 -4.27
CA GLN A 96 1.32 2.69 -5.69
C GLN A 96 0.74 1.52 -6.48
N TYR A 97 0.67 0.33 -5.88
CA TYR A 97 0.29 -0.88 -6.61
C TYR A 97 -1.10 -1.40 -6.23
N ILE A 98 -1.37 -1.62 -4.95
CA ILE A 98 -2.61 -2.30 -4.53
C ILE A 98 -3.81 -1.35 -4.58
N GLU A 99 -3.65 -0.11 -4.12
CA GLU A 99 -4.73 0.88 -4.19
C GLU A 99 -5.00 1.35 -5.63
N GLN A 100 -3.96 1.43 -6.48
CA GLN A 100 -4.15 1.70 -7.92
C GLN A 100 -4.82 0.53 -8.64
N LEU A 101 -4.42 -0.72 -8.33
CA LEU A 101 -5.06 -1.90 -8.91
C LEU A 101 -6.55 -1.96 -8.52
N TRP A 102 -6.90 -1.66 -7.27
CA TRP A 102 -8.31 -1.56 -6.85
C TRP A 102 -9.10 -0.61 -7.75
N ILE A 103 -8.57 0.58 -8.04
CA ILE A 103 -9.23 1.59 -8.89
C ILE A 103 -9.43 1.03 -10.30
N GLN A 104 -8.41 0.40 -10.89
CA GLN A 104 -8.51 -0.20 -12.24
C GLN A 104 -9.55 -1.31 -12.28
N LEU A 105 -9.60 -2.17 -11.27
CA LEU A 105 -10.58 -3.26 -11.18
C LEU A 105 -12.01 -2.75 -11.07
N LEU A 106 -12.25 -1.69 -10.29
CA LEU A 106 -13.57 -1.05 -10.21
C LEU A 106 -14.02 -0.45 -11.54
N GLN A 107 -13.11 0.18 -12.29
CA GLN A 107 -13.42 0.78 -13.58
C GLN A 107 -13.77 -0.27 -14.64
N LYS A 108 -13.15 -1.45 -14.56
CA LYS A 108 -13.39 -2.57 -15.48
C LYS A 108 -14.59 -3.44 -15.10
N SER A 109 -15.12 -3.29 -13.90
CA SER A 109 -16.25 -4.11 -13.41
C SER A 109 -17.55 -3.82 -14.18
N ASP A 110 -18.38 -4.85 -14.37
CA ASP A 110 -19.68 -4.78 -15.05
C ASP A 110 -20.62 -3.75 -14.41
N THR A 111 -20.48 -3.55 -13.10
CA THR A 111 -21.16 -2.49 -12.35
C THR A 111 -20.10 -1.53 -11.83
N PRO A 112 -19.75 -0.49 -12.60
CA PRO A 112 -18.70 0.44 -12.22
C PRO A 112 -18.95 1.02 -10.82
N ASN A 113 -17.89 1.08 -10.01
CA ASN A 113 -17.92 1.60 -8.65
C ASN A 113 -18.87 0.84 -7.68
N TRP A 114 -19.13 -0.45 -7.92
CA TRP A 114 -19.96 -1.27 -7.03
C TRP A 114 -19.44 -1.34 -5.57
N CYS A 115 -18.14 -1.11 -5.35
CA CYS A 115 -17.56 -1.08 -4.02
C CYS A 115 -16.58 0.07 -3.80
N THR A 116 -17.03 1.13 -3.15
CA THR A 116 -16.14 2.25 -2.78
C THR A 116 -15.06 1.79 -1.80
N ARG A 117 -13.80 2.14 -2.08
CA ARG A 117 -12.66 1.87 -1.20
C ARG A 117 -12.74 2.70 0.08
N THR A 118 -12.59 2.05 1.24
CA THR A 118 -12.49 2.67 2.57
C THR A 118 -11.23 2.18 3.28
N LYS A 119 -10.21 3.03 3.35
CA LYS A 119 -8.88 2.67 3.87
C LYS A 119 -8.52 3.43 5.15
N PHE A 120 -7.60 2.86 5.93
CA PHE A 120 -6.97 3.58 7.03
C PHE A 120 -5.86 4.48 6.50
N ALA A 121 -5.81 5.73 6.98
CA ALA A 121 -4.71 6.63 6.69
C ALA A 121 -3.53 6.30 7.63
N TYR A 122 -2.41 5.88 7.06
CA TYR A 122 -1.16 5.71 7.81
C TYR A 122 -0.31 6.97 7.65
N ALA A 123 -0.02 7.64 8.76
CA ALA A 123 0.85 8.79 8.75
C ALA A 123 2.31 8.32 8.65
N CYS A 124 2.83 8.31 7.42
CA CYS A 124 4.25 8.12 7.20
C CYS A 124 4.99 9.46 7.37
N SER A 125 5.58 9.65 8.54
CA SER A 125 6.55 10.71 8.74
C SER A 125 7.86 10.32 8.05
N LYS A 126 8.00 10.64 6.75
CA LYS A 126 9.33 10.69 6.14
C LYS A 126 10.13 11.72 6.95
N SER A 127 11.17 11.27 7.65
CA SER A 127 12.19 12.22 8.12
C SER A 127 12.70 12.95 6.89
N PRO A 128 12.65 14.29 6.85
CA PRO A 128 13.01 14.98 5.64
C PRO A 128 14.49 14.74 5.31
N PRO A 129 14.84 14.41 4.05
CA PRO A 129 16.22 14.09 3.67
C PRO A 129 17.18 15.28 3.85
N TYR A 130 16.65 16.49 4.06
CA TYR A 130 17.44 17.72 4.22
C TYR A 130 18.10 17.89 5.60
N VAL A 131 17.66 17.18 6.64
CA VAL A 131 18.13 17.44 8.01
C VAL A 131 19.56 16.96 8.22
N THR A 132 19.94 15.81 7.64
CA THR A 132 21.30 15.28 7.76
C THR A 132 22.32 16.06 6.92
N GLY A 133 21.97 16.46 5.70
CA GLY A 133 22.86 17.24 4.82
C GLY A 133 23.21 18.62 5.40
N ILE A 134 22.21 19.36 5.88
CA ILE A 134 22.41 20.71 6.45
C ILE A 134 23.27 20.65 7.71
N LEU A 135 23.06 19.67 8.59
CA LEU A 135 23.85 19.51 9.81
C LEU A 135 25.32 19.23 9.49
N VAL A 136 25.61 18.33 8.55
CA VAL A 136 26.99 18.01 8.14
C VAL A 136 27.68 19.23 7.51
N SER A 137 26.97 20.00 6.67
CA SER A 137 27.52 21.22 6.08
C SER A 137 27.82 22.30 7.11
N LEU A 138 26.96 22.49 8.11
CA LEU A 138 27.19 23.46 9.20
C LEU A 138 28.37 23.06 10.08
N PHE A 139 28.52 21.76 10.39
CA PHE A 139 29.68 21.26 11.15
C PHE A 139 30.99 21.49 10.40
N LEU A 140 31.04 21.26 9.09
CA LEU A 140 32.23 21.51 8.27
C LEU A 140 32.58 23.01 8.20
N LEU A 141 31.58 23.89 8.01
CA LEU A 141 31.81 25.34 8.00
C LEU A 141 32.35 25.85 9.35
N ALA A 142 31.86 25.31 10.47
CA ALA A 142 32.34 25.68 11.80
C ALA A 142 33.78 25.22 12.07
N THR A 143 34.17 24.02 11.61
CA THR A 143 35.55 23.53 11.76
C THR A 143 36.53 24.31 10.89
N PHE A 144 36.19 24.60 9.63
CA PHE A 144 37.02 25.44 8.77
C PHE A 144 37.13 26.88 9.30
N GLY A 145 36.04 27.46 9.79
CA GLY A 145 36.03 28.79 10.38
C GLY A 145 36.94 28.90 11.60
N THR A 146 36.86 27.94 12.53
CA THR A 146 37.71 27.93 13.73
C THR A 146 39.18 27.72 13.39
N LEU A 147 39.52 26.81 12.47
CA LEU A 147 40.90 26.63 11.98
C LEU A 147 41.48 27.90 11.35
N PHE A 148 40.71 28.59 10.50
CA PHE A 148 41.13 29.84 9.87
C PHE A 148 41.36 30.95 10.89
N PHE A 149 40.48 31.10 11.87
CA PHE A 149 40.65 32.05 12.97
C PHE A 149 41.89 31.74 13.82
N MET A 150 42.14 30.47 14.12
CA MET A 150 43.31 30.07 14.90
C MET A 150 44.62 30.28 14.14
N LEU A 151 44.67 29.95 12.84
CA LEU A 151 45.84 30.17 11.98
C LEU A 151 46.18 31.66 11.83
N ASN A 152 45.18 32.52 11.59
CA ASN A 152 45.43 33.95 11.47
C ASN A 152 45.90 34.58 12.80
N ASN A 153 45.34 34.18 13.95
CA ASN A 153 45.80 34.72 15.24
C ASN A 153 47.21 34.24 15.64
N VAL A 154 47.72 33.16 15.06
CA VAL A 154 49.10 32.67 15.28
C VAL A 154 50.11 33.35 14.33
N ILE A 155 49.70 33.71 13.12
CA ILE A 155 50.60 34.35 12.12
C ILE A 155 50.81 35.85 12.40
N TYR A 156 49.86 36.53 13.05
CA TYR A 156 49.93 37.97 13.36
C TYR A 156 50.38 38.28 14.80
N LYS A 157 51.09 37.36 15.46
CA LYS A 157 51.65 37.53 16.80
C LYS A 157 53.17 37.44 16.76
#